data_AF-A0A3R9ASU3-F1
#
_entry.id   AF-A0A3R9ASU3-F1
#
_cell.length_a   1.000
_cell.length_b   1.000
_cell.length_c   1.000
_cell.angle_alpha   90.00
_cell.angle_beta   90.00
_cell.angle_gamma   90.00
#
_symmetry.space_group_name_H-M   'P 1'
#
loop_
_entity.id
_entity.type
_entity.pdbx_description
1 polymer ?
#
loop_
_entity_poly.entity_id
_entity_poly.type
_entity_poly.pdbx_seq_one_letter_code
_entity_poly.pdbx_strand_id
1 'polypeptide(L)'
;MRFARFVLLAQALVMASLSLAYWFRPYEMANLNGMLLMEGASVSHMRVYYGGLQLGLALFLIWAARAPERARPALMMLMITMTALVLGRLVSLWLDGGELVGFDLASLFYRVLAAALAAAAWHLVRERPEPEPERLEPATRRLVSEPPKPFKLGDGPPPVEPAPVEVAPQPFRRGDPDA
;
A
#
# COMPACT_ATOMS: atom_id res chain seq x y z
N MET A 1 2.49 4.09 -21.41
CA MET A 1 2.93 2.91 -20.62
C MET A 1 4.39 2.49 -20.83
N ARG A 2 4.93 2.40 -22.06
CA ARG A 2 6.34 1.95 -22.26
C ARG A 2 7.36 2.79 -21.49
N PHE A 3 7.21 4.12 -21.51
CA PHE A 3 8.08 5.03 -20.76
C PHE A 3 8.01 4.83 -19.24
N ALA A 4 6.80 4.79 -18.67
CA ALA A 4 6.60 4.49 -17.25
C ALA A 4 7.23 3.15 -16.83
N ARG A 5 7.03 2.11 -17.63
CA ARG A 5 7.64 0.80 -17.39
C ARG A 5 9.16 0.86 -17.44
N PHE A 6 9.72 1.58 -18.41
CA PHE A 6 11.16 1.80 -18.51
C PHE A 6 11.72 2.50 -17.27
N VAL A 7 11.10 3.59 -16.83
CA VAL A 7 11.52 4.33 -15.62
C VAL A 7 11.49 3.42 -14.39
N LEU A 8 10.41 2.67 -14.17
CA LEU A 8 10.29 1.74 -13.04
C LEU A 8 11.36 0.63 -13.07
N LEU A 9 11.60 0.04 -14.25
CA LEU A 9 12.58 -1.05 -14.38
C LEU A 9 14.02 -0.56 -14.30
N ALA A 10 14.34 0.59 -14.89
CA ALA A 10 15.65 1.21 -14.77
C ALA A 10 15.97 1.54 -13.31
N GLN A 11 15.00 2.12 -12.60
CA GLN A 11 15.12 2.39 -11.17
C GLN A 11 15.30 1.10 -10.36
N ALA A 12 14.48 0.08 -10.63
CA ALA A 12 14.57 -1.19 -9.94
C ALA A 12 15.93 -1.87 -10.16
N LEU A 13 16.50 -1.77 -11.35
CA LEU A 13 17.82 -2.29 -11.65
C LEU A 13 18.89 -1.60 -10.80
N VAL A 14 18.90 -0.27 -10.76
CA VAL A 14 19.87 0.49 -9.94
C VAL A 14 19.73 0.11 -8.47
N MET A 15 18.50 0.04 -7.95
CA MET A 15 18.25 -0.32 -6.55
C MET A 15 18.65 -1.75 -6.22
N ALA A 16 18.39 -2.70 -7.12
CA ALA A 16 18.81 -4.09 -6.94
C ALA A 16 20.34 -4.22 -6.96
N SER A 17 21.02 -3.56 -7.90
CA SER A 17 22.49 -3.58 -7.99
C SER A 17 23.14 -2.95 -6.76
N LEU A 18 22.68 -1.77 -6.33
CA LEU A 18 23.18 -1.13 -5.12
C LEU A 18 22.89 -1.97 -3.87
N SER A 19 21.67 -2.52 -3.76
CA SER A 19 21.33 -3.43 -2.66
C SER A 19 22.31 -4.58 -2.56
N LEU A 20 22.64 -5.20 -3.69
CA LEU A 20 23.53 -6.34 -3.74
C LEU A 20 24.96 -5.94 -3.33
N ALA A 21 25.40 -4.75 -3.76
CA ALA A 21 26.67 -4.15 -3.36
C ALA A 21 26.74 -3.92 -1.84
N TYR A 22 25.68 -3.37 -1.22
CA TYR A 22 25.61 -3.19 0.24
C TYR A 22 25.58 -4.50 1.02
N TRP A 23 25.06 -5.60 0.44
CA TRP A 23 25.10 -6.90 1.09
C TRP A 23 26.49 -7.52 1.10
N PHE A 24 27.14 -7.57 -0.08
CA PHE A 24 28.41 -8.25 -0.26
C PHE A 24 29.62 -7.41 0.13
N ARG A 25 29.56 -6.09 -0.03
CA ARG A 25 30.67 -5.15 0.23
C ARG A 25 30.24 -3.96 1.12
N PRO A 26 29.68 -4.20 2.32
CA PRO A 26 29.12 -3.14 3.16
C PRO A 26 30.16 -2.08 3.59
N TYR A 27 31.40 -2.50 3.88
CA TYR A 27 32.46 -1.58 4.31
C TYR A 27 32.92 -0.64 3.20
N GLU A 28 33.12 -1.16 1.99
CA GLU A 28 33.52 -0.35 0.83
C GLU A 28 32.43 0.66 0.49
N MET A 29 31.16 0.21 0.49
CA MET A 29 30.03 1.08 0.21
C MET A 29 29.82 2.13 1.32
N ALA A 30 30.04 1.78 2.58
CA ALA A 30 30.01 2.76 3.67
C ALA A 30 31.11 3.82 3.52
N ASN A 31 32.33 3.38 3.21
CA ASN A 31 33.46 4.28 3.02
C ASN A 31 33.27 5.23 1.83
N LEU A 32 32.61 4.80 0.76
CA LEU A 32 32.20 5.67 -0.35
C LEU A 32 31.28 6.82 0.07
N ASN A 33 30.49 6.61 1.14
CA ASN A 33 29.63 7.63 1.74
C ASN A 33 30.31 8.35 2.92
N GLY A 34 31.64 8.19 3.10
CA GLY A 34 32.38 8.77 4.23
C GLY A 34 32.05 8.14 5.59
N MET A 35 31.39 6.97 5.62
CA MET A 35 31.00 6.31 6.86
C MET A 35 32.02 5.23 7.26
N LEU A 36 32.39 5.24 8.55
CA LEU A 36 33.20 4.19 9.18
C LEU A 36 32.29 3.26 10.00
N LEU A 37 32.21 2.00 9.59
CA LEU A 37 31.47 0.98 10.33
C LEU A 37 32.37 0.39 11.42
N MET A 38 32.16 0.78 12.67
CA MET A 38 33.01 0.36 13.79
C MET A 38 32.57 -0.97 14.42
N GLU A 39 31.26 -1.25 14.43
CA GLU A 39 30.70 -2.44 15.08
C GLU A 39 30.01 -3.38 14.09
N GLY A 40 29.97 -4.67 14.44
CA GLY A 40 29.20 -5.67 13.67
C GLY A 40 27.71 -5.32 13.57
N ALA A 41 27.16 -4.64 14.59
CA ALA A 41 25.80 -4.11 14.55
C ALA A 41 25.63 -3.04 13.46
N SER A 42 26.57 -2.11 13.30
CA SER A 42 26.56 -1.10 12.23
C SER A 42 26.54 -1.74 10.84
N VAL A 43 27.31 -2.82 10.65
CA VAL A 43 27.32 -3.58 9.40
C VAL A 43 25.97 -4.25 9.15
N SER A 44 25.36 -4.82 10.19
CA SER A 44 24.02 -5.42 10.11
C SER A 44 22.97 -4.37 9.70
N HIS A 45 22.96 -3.21 10.38
CA HIS A 45 22.07 -2.09 10.02
C HIS A 45 22.28 -1.63 8.58
N MET A 46 23.53 -1.53 8.13
CA MET A 46 23.86 -1.17 6.75
C MET A 46 23.21 -2.15 5.75
N ARG A 47 23.36 -3.45 6.00
CA ARG A 47 22.77 -4.50 5.16
C ARG A 47 21.25 -4.49 5.15
N VAL A 48 20.62 -4.17 6.28
CA VAL A 48 19.16 -4.12 6.39
C VAL A 48 18.60 -2.90 5.66
N TYR A 49 19.12 -1.70 5.94
CA TYR A 49 18.55 -0.45 5.43
C TYR A 49 19.04 -0.05 4.04
N TYR A 50 20.31 -0.30 3.71
CA TYR A 50 20.84 0.03 2.38
C TYR A 50 20.80 -1.15 1.42
N GLY A 51 20.83 -2.38 1.95
CA GLY A 51 20.60 -3.61 1.19
C GLY A 51 19.11 -3.97 1.14
N GLY A 52 18.62 -4.63 2.18
CA GLY A 52 17.29 -5.25 2.22
C GLY A 52 16.13 -4.33 1.85
N LEU A 53 16.09 -3.10 2.39
CA LEU A 53 15.05 -2.13 2.05
C LEU A 53 15.12 -1.71 0.57
N GLN A 54 16.32 -1.48 0.02
CA GLN A 54 16.46 -1.19 -1.42
C GLN A 54 16.03 -2.38 -2.28
N LEU A 55 16.35 -3.61 -1.88
CA LEU A 55 15.91 -4.81 -2.58
C LEU A 55 14.38 -4.93 -2.57
N GLY A 56 13.75 -4.72 -1.42
CA GLY A 56 12.29 -4.77 -1.28
C GLY A 56 11.60 -3.77 -2.20
N LEU A 57 12.11 -2.54 -2.25
CA LEU A 57 11.60 -1.51 -3.17
C LEU A 57 11.85 -1.88 -4.64
N ALA A 58 13.02 -2.42 -4.99
CA ALA A 58 13.31 -2.87 -6.34
C ALA A 58 12.31 -3.95 -6.81
N LEU A 59 12.04 -4.94 -5.97
CA LEU A 59 11.08 -6.01 -6.23
C LEU A 59 9.66 -5.45 -6.38
N PHE A 60 9.27 -4.51 -5.53
CA PHE A 60 7.99 -3.81 -5.64
C PHE A 60 7.85 -3.07 -6.98
N LEU A 61 8.89 -2.35 -7.42
CA LEU A 61 8.89 -1.64 -8.70
C LEU A 61 8.81 -2.61 -9.90
N ILE A 62 9.53 -3.74 -9.84
CA ILE A 62 9.45 -4.80 -10.87
C ILE A 62 8.05 -5.41 -10.95
N TRP A 63 7.41 -5.61 -9.80
CA TRP A 63 6.03 -6.11 -9.72
C TRP A 63 5.03 -5.09 -10.26
N ALA A 64 5.16 -3.82 -9.87
CA ALA A 64 4.28 -2.75 -10.32
C ALA A 64 4.42 -2.46 -11.82
N ALA A 65 5.62 -2.64 -12.38
CA ALA A 65 5.89 -2.46 -13.80
C ALA A 65 5.17 -3.47 -14.72
N ARG A 66 4.58 -4.54 -14.17
CA ARG A 66 3.86 -5.57 -14.94
C ARG A 66 2.44 -5.19 -15.34
N ALA A 67 1.78 -4.29 -14.62
CA ALA A 67 0.40 -3.94 -14.85
C ALA A 67 0.23 -2.40 -14.89
N PRO A 68 -0.46 -1.85 -15.90
CA PRO A 68 -0.61 -0.41 -16.04
C PRO A 68 -1.32 0.25 -14.84
N GLU A 69 -2.24 -0.47 -14.19
CA GLU A 69 -2.99 -0.02 -13.02
C GLU A 69 -2.08 0.19 -11.81
N ARG A 70 -1.02 -0.63 -11.68
CA ARG A 70 -0.06 -0.57 -10.56
C ARG A 70 1.08 0.42 -10.81
N ALA A 71 1.38 0.70 -12.06
CA ALA A 71 2.51 1.55 -12.44
C ALA A 71 2.34 2.99 -11.94
N ARG A 72 1.13 3.55 -12.01
CA ARG A 72 0.87 4.94 -11.58
C ARG A 72 1.07 5.17 -10.08
N PRO A 73 0.48 4.38 -9.16
CA PRO A 73 0.75 4.54 -7.73
C PRO A 73 2.23 4.24 -7.39
N ALA A 74 2.88 3.30 -8.09
CA ALA A 74 4.30 3.04 -7.89
C ALA A 74 5.20 4.20 -8.32
N LEU A 75 4.88 4.91 -9.40
CA LEU A 75 5.57 6.13 -9.82
C LEU A 75 5.40 7.27 -8.80
N MET A 76 4.19 7.42 -8.25
CA MET A 76 3.92 8.40 -7.19
C MET A 76 4.75 8.10 -5.94
N MET A 77 4.74 6.84 -5.49
CA MET A 77 5.56 6.38 -4.38
C MET A 77 7.05 6.65 -4.63
N LEU A 78 7.56 6.27 -5.81
CA LEU A 78 8.96 6.49 -6.19
C LEU A 78 9.33 7.97 -6.16
N MET A 79 8.48 8.83 -6.72
CA MET A 79 8.66 10.28 -6.70
C MET A 79 8.72 10.83 -5.27
N ILE A 80 7.76 10.47 -4.42
CA ILE A 80 7.73 10.91 -3.01
C ILE A 80 8.97 10.43 -2.28
N THR A 81 9.35 9.16 -2.42
CA THR A 81 10.52 8.60 -1.74
C THR A 81 11.80 9.32 -2.19
N MET A 82 12.03 9.51 -3.49
CA MET A 82 13.24 10.18 -3.97
C MET A 82 13.31 11.64 -3.53
N THR A 83 12.19 12.37 -3.60
CA THR A 83 12.12 13.76 -3.12
C THR A 83 12.36 13.85 -1.61
N ALA A 84 11.76 12.95 -0.82
CA ALA A 84 11.99 12.91 0.62
C ALA A 84 13.46 12.64 0.98
N LEU A 85 14.14 11.75 0.23
CA LEU A 85 15.56 11.48 0.42
C LEU A 85 16.45 12.66 0.01
N VAL A 86 16.07 13.43 -1.01
CA VAL A 86 16.76 14.67 -1.39
C VAL A 86 16.59 15.71 -0.29
N LEU A 87 15.35 15.96 0.14
CA LEU A 87 15.05 16.92 1.20
C LEU A 87 15.75 16.54 2.52
N GLY A 88 15.71 15.28 2.90
CA GLY A 88 16.43 14.78 4.08
C GLY A 88 17.92 15.07 3.99
N ARG A 89 18.54 14.85 2.81
CA ARG A 89 19.97 15.16 2.63
C ARG A 89 20.26 16.66 2.68
N LEU A 90 19.40 17.50 2.12
CA LEU A 90 19.54 18.96 2.17
C LEU A 90 19.39 19.50 3.59
N VAL A 91 18.43 18.97 4.35
CA VAL A 91 18.25 19.33 5.77
C VAL A 91 19.46 18.89 6.59
N SER A 92 19.96 17.67 6.41
CA SER A 92 21.20 17.23 7.08
C SER A 92 22.38 18.13 6.70
N LEU A 93 22.56 18.47 5.42
CA LEU A 93 23.63 19.37 4.99
C LEU A 93 23.55 20.74 5.68
N TRP A 94 22.35 21.27 5.83
CA TRP A 94 22.11 22.55 6.50
C TRP A 94 22.40 22.49 8.00
N LEU A 95 22.05 21.38 8.66
CA LEU A 95 22.29 21.18 10.10
C LEU A 95 23.77 20.90 10.40
N ASP A 96 24.42 20.09 9.57
CA ASP A 96 25.78 19.60 9.80
C ASP A 96 26.85 20.56 9.24
N GLY A 97 26.46 21.58 8.47
CA GLY A 97 27.39 22.51 7.79
C GLY A 97 28.32 21.82 6.78
N GLY A 98 27.89 20.66 6.26
CA GLY A 98 28.73 19.80 5.43
C GLY A 98 28.88 20.27 3.98
N GLU A 99 29.73 19.57 3.22
CA GLU A 99 29.91 19.80 1.79
C GLU A 99 29.43 18.59 0.97
N LEU A 100 28.94 18.86 -0.25
CA LEU A 100 28.55 17.84 -1.21
C LEU A 100 29.72 17.54 -2.16
N VAL A 101 30.46 16.46 -1.91
CA VAL A 101 31.63 16.09 -2.73
C VAL A 101 31.54 14.63 -3.17
N GLY A 102 32.02 14.35 -4.38
CA GLY A 102 32.18 12.98 -4.89
C GLY A 102 30.87 12.19 -4.96
N PHE A 103 30.82 11.05 -4.28
CA PHE A 103 29.68 10.12 -4.32
C PHE A 103 28.39 10.76 -3.79
N ASP A 104 28.47 11.63 -2.79
CA ASP A 104 27.30 12.31 -2.23
C ASP A 104 26.62 13.23 -3.24
N LEU A 105 27.41 14.02 -4.00
CA LEU A 105 26.90 14.90 -5.04
C LEU A 105 26.28 14.07 -6.18
N ALA A 106 26.97 13.02 -6.63
CA ALA A 106 26.47 12.12 -7.67
C ALA A 106 25.17 11.42 -7.24
N SER A 107 25.10 10.95 -6.00
CA SER A 107 23.92 10.33 -5.40
C SER A 107 22.75 11.31 -5.31
N LEU A 108 23.00 12.55 -4.89
CA LEU A 108 21.98 13.59 -4.84
C LEU A 108 21.42 13.90 -6.24
N PHE A 109 22.32 14.11 -7.21
CA PHE A 109 21.93 14.36 -8.60
C PHE A 109 21.09 13.22 -9.17
N TYR A 110 21.52 11.98 -8.94
CA TYR A 110 20.77 10.79 -9.32
C TYR A 110 19.36 10.78 -8.72
N ARG A 111 19.21 11.08 -7.42
CA ARG A 111 17.89 11.10 -6.76
C ARG A 111 16.97 12.18 -7.34
N VAL A 112 17.51 13.37 -7.62
CA VAL A 112 16.78 14.46 -8.29
C VAL A 112 16.32 14.03 -9.68
N LEU A 113 17.21 13.42 -10.47
CA LEU A 113 16.88 12.91 -11.80
C LEU A 113 15.82 11.80 -11.72
N ALA A 114 15.94 10.87 -10.78
CA ALA A 114 14.98 9.79 -10.57
C ALA A 114 13.59 10.34 -10.19
N ALA A 115 13.54 11.33 -9.29
CA ALA A 115 12.29 12.01 -8.93
C ALA A 115 11.66 12.72 -10.13
N ALA A 116 12.45 13.45 -10.92
CA ALA A 116 11.99 14.15 -12.11
C ALA A 116 11.46 13.19 -13.18
N LEU A 117 12.17 12.08 -13.44
CA LEU A 117 11.72 11.05 -14.38
C LEU A 117 10.46 10.35 -13.90
N ALA A 118 10.33 10.08 -12.60
CA ALA A 118 9.13 9.50 -12.02
C ALA A 118 7.92 10.45 -12.15
N ALA A 119 8.10 11.74 -11.87
CA ALA A 119 7.09 12.77 -12.04
C ALA A 119 6.65 12.90 -13.51
N ALA A 120 7.61 12.99 -14.43
CA ALA A 120 7.34 13.05 -15.87
C ALA A 120 6.59 11.80 -16.35
N ALA A 121 7.02 10.61 -15.92
CA ALA A 121 6.34 9.36 -16.25
C ALA A 121 4.92 9.30 -15.67
N TRP A 122 4.72 9.79 -14.44
CA TRP A 122 3.42 9.85 -13.80
C TRP A 122 2.47 10.78 -14.55
N HIS A 123 2.91 11.98 -14.94
CA HIS A 123 2.12 12.92 -15.73
C HIS A 123 1.76 12.39 -17.12
N LEU A 124 2.64 11.61 -17.75
CA LEU A 124 2.40 11.01 -19.07
C LEU A 124 1.46 9.80 -19.03
N VAL A 125 1.29 9.16 -17.87
CA VAL A 125 0.30 8.09 -17.68
C VAL A 125 -1.06 8.75 -17.41
N ARG A 126 -1.80 9.06 -18.49
CA ARG A 126 -3.19 9.51 -18.40
C ARG A 126 -4.03 8.46 -17.67
N GLU A 127 -4.81 8.88 -16.67
CA GLU A 127 -5.90 8.07 -16.14
C GLU A 127 -6.77 7.63 -17.31
N ARG A 128 -6.98 6.31 -17.46
CA ARG A 128 -8.18 5.89 -18.17
C ARG A 128 -9.32 6.29 -17.25
N PRO A 129 -10.27 7.13 -17.69
CA PRO A 129 -11.46 7.39 -16.90
C PRO A 129 -12.04 6.03 -16.51
N GLU A 130 -12.31 5.83 -15.22
CA GLU A 130 -13.06 4.66 -14.80
C GLU A 130 -14.31 4.60 -15.68
N PRO A 131 -14.62 3.44 -16.29
CA PRO A 131 -15.85 3.33 -17.06
C PRO A 131 -16.98 3.75 -16.13
N GLU A 132 -17.66 4.84 -16.49
CA GLU A 132 -18.79 5.37 -15.74
C GLU A 132 -19.71 4.17 -15.43
N PRO A 133 -20.05 3.92 -14.16
CA PRO A 133 -20.83 2.75 -13.80
C PRO A 133 -22.06 2.75 -14.69
N GLU A 134 -22.14 1.74 -15.56
CA GLU A 134 -23.17 1.67 -16.58
C GLU A 134 -24.50 1.86 -15.86
N ARG A 135 -25.14 3.02 -16.09
CA ARG A 135 -26.43 3.32 -15.49
C ARG A 135 -27.36 2.25 -16.02
N LEU A 136 -27.63 1.24 -15.20
CA LEU A 136 -28.63 0.24 -15.48
C LEU A 136 -29.94 1.01 -15.65
N GLU A 137 -30.35 1.23 -16.89
CA GLU A 137 -31.68 1.73 -17.21
C GLU A 137 -32.65 0.84 -16.45
N PRO A 138 -33.46 1.38 -15.52
CA PRO A 138 -34.46 0.56 -14.85
C PRO A 138 -35.28 -0.12 -15.94
N ALA A 139 -35.52 -1.43 -15.81
CA ALA A 139 -36.18 -2.22 -16.84
C ALA A 139 -37.55 -1.62 -17.20
N THR A 140 -37.58 -0.70 -18.17
CA THR A 140 -38.77 0.07 -18.58
C THR A 140 -39.72 -0.78 -19.42
N ARG A 141 -39.28 -1.98 -19.82
CA ARG A 141 -40.10 -2.93 -20.56
C ARG A 141 -40.47 -4.11 -19.69
N ARG A 142 -41.74 -4.13 -19.25
CA ARG A 142 -42.39 -5.35 -18.75
C ARG A 142 -42.34 -6.40 -19.86
N LEU A 143 -41.48 -7.42 -19.70
CA LEU A 143 -41.41 -8.56 -20.62
C LEU A 143 -42.67 -9.45 -20.55
N VAL A 144 -43.50 -9.27 -19.52
CA VAL A 144 -44.72 -10.05 -19.29
C VAL A 144 -45.89 -9.12 -19.05
N SER A 145 -46.93 -9.26 -19.88
CA SER A 145 -48.21 -8.54 -19.81
C SER A 145 -49.17 -9.15 -18.79
N GLU A 146 -48.68 -9.56 -17.62
CA GLU A 146 -49.54 -10.01 -16.53
C GLU A 146 -50.07 -8.79 -15.76
N PRO A 147 -51.37 -8.66 -15.51
CA PRO A 147 -51.88 -7.61 -14.65
C PRO A 147 -51.19 -7.71 -13.28
N PRO A 148 -50.77 -6.58 -12.67
CA PRO A 148 -50.12 -6.62 -11.36
C PRO A 148 -51.02 -7.37 -10.38
N LYS A 149 -50.48 -8.42 -9.73
CA LYS A 149 -51.21 -9.11 -8.66
C LYS A 149 -51.60 -8.05 -7.62
N PRO A 150 -52.85 -8.03 -7.15
CA PRO A 150 -53.25 -7.11 -6.10
C PRO A 150 -52.35 -7.32 -4.89
N PHE A 151 -51.93 -6.21 -4.29
CA PHE A 151 -51.14 -6.23 -3.06
C PHE A 151 -51.92 -7.00 -2.00
N LYS A 152 -51.47 -8.22 -1.69
CA LYS A 152 -51.95 -8.94 -0.53
C LYS A 152 -51.18 -8.39 0.66
N LEU A 153 -51.83 -7.55 1.45
CA LEU A 153 -51.37 -7.27 2.81
C LEU A 153 -51.30 -8.64 3.48
N GLY A 154 -50.09 -9.14 3.75
CA GLY A 154 -49.93 -10.42 4.45
C GLY A 154 -50.70 -10.35 5.75
N ASP A 155 -51.30 -11.48 6.16
CA ASP A 155 -51.93 -11.57 7.47
C ASP A 155 -50.92 -11.06 8.50
N GLY A 156 -51.32 -10.06 9.28
CA GLY A 156 -50.47 -9.47 10.30
C GLY A 156 -49.90 -10.56 11.22
N PRO A 157 -48.79 -10.28 11.94
CA PRO A 157 -48.20 -11.27 12.82
C PRO A 157 -49.29 -11.89 13.72
N PRO A 158 -49.33 -13.23 13.85
CA PRO A 158 -50.38 -13.90 14.61
C PRO A 158 -50.40 -13.35 16.03
N PRO A 159 -51.59 -13.23 16.66
CA PRO A 159 -51.68 -12.74 18.03
C PRO A 159 -50.73 -13.52 18.94
N VAL A 160 -49.87 -12.80 19.67
CA VAL A 160 -49.02 -13.40 20.68
C VAL A 160 -49.95 -13.99 21.74
N GLU A 161 -50.08 -15.32 21.78
CA GLU A 161 -50.78 -16.00 22.87
C GLU A 161 -50.11 -15.58 24.19
N PRO A 162 -50.90 -15.17 25.20
CA PRO A 162 -50.32 -14.80 26.49
C PRO A 162 -49.55 -16.00 27.03
N ALA A 163 -48.27 -15.80 27.33
CA ALA A 163 -47.43 -16.81 27.94
C ALA A 163 -48.15 -17.40 29.16
N PRO A 164 -48.17 -18.74 29.33
CA PRO A 164 -48.76 -19.36 30.51
C PRO A 164 -48.15 -18.73 31.75
N VAL A 165 -49.01 -18.26 32.66
CA VAL A 165 -48.62 -17.72 33.96
C VAL A 165 -47.64 -18.70 34.59
N GLU A 166 -46.38 -18.27 34.73
CA GLU A 166 -45.36 -19.02 35.44
C GLU A 166 -45.86 -19.13 36.88
N VAL A 167 -46.45 -20.28 37.22
CA VAL A 167 -46.97 -20.55 38.55
C VAL A 167 -45.76 -20.54 39.47
N ALA A 168 -45.62 -19.48 40.26
CA ALA A 168 -44.57 -19.36 41.25
C ALA A 168 -44.53 -20.65 42.09
N PRO A 169 -43.36 -21.28 42.28
CA PRO A 169 -43.26 -22.53 43.02
C PRO A 169 -43.81 -22.32 44.44
N GLN A 170 -44.83 -23.10 44.79
CA GLN A 170 -45.38 -23.08 46.14
C GLN A 170 -44.30 -23.52 47.14
N PRO A 171 -44.24 -22.91 48.33
CA PRO A 171 -43.24 -23.29 49.33
C PRO A 171 -43.45 -24.74 49.80
N PHE A 172 -42.36 -25.50 49.83
CA PHE A 172 -42.29 -26.90 50.25
C PHE A 172 -42.97 -27.12 51.60
N ARG A 173 -44.00 -27.97 51.64
CA ARG A 173 -44.63 -28.43 52.89
C ARG A 173 -43.96 -29.72 53.32
N ARG A 174 -43.37 -29.71 54.52
CA ARG A 174 -42.66 -30.85 55.11
C ARG A 174 -43.67 -31.96 55.44
N GLY A 175 -43.70 -33.04 54.67
CA GLY A 175 -44.52 -34.23 54.98
C GLY A 175 -45.07 -35.06 53.82
N ASP A 176 -44.82 -34.75 52.54
CA ASP A 176 -45.22 -35.64 51.45
C ASP A 176 -44.22 -36.81 51.28
N PRO A 177 -44.67 -38.05 51.05
CA PRO A 177 -43.90 -39.25 51.39
C PRO A 177 -42.95 -39.75 50.31
N ASP A 178 -42.82 -39.08 49.16
CA ASP A 178 -42.00 -39.53 48.02
C ASP A 178 -41.19 -38.37 47.38
N ALA A 179 -40.40 -37.68 48.22
CA ALA A 179 -39.22 -36.91 47.82
C ALA A 179 -38.19 -36.83 48.96
#